data_AF-A0A520WBH3-F1
#
_entry.id   AF-A0A520WBH3-F1
#
_cell.length_a   1.000
_cell.length_b   1.000
_cell.length_c   1.000
_cell.angle_alpha   90.00
_cell.angle_beta   90.00
_cell.angle_gamma   90.00
#
_symmetry.space_group_name_H-M   'P 1'
#
loop_
_entity.id
_entity.type
_entity.pdbx_description
1 polymer ?
#
loop_
_entity_poly.entity_id
_entity_poly.type
_entity_poly.pdbx_seq_one_letter_code
_entity_poly.pdbx_strand_id
1 'polypeptide(L)'
;MNSLLNPRMVLRVCGVLMLLHSLMWMFVSGANIDAAIPNISDDALLMLVNTNEAVASFNLFFAILILASSTLELNGQRVMTKALSVCFLLLTVLAVYHMVGYPQGYGPPPPIPIIFGLLTIWSGYISFIIKD
;
A
#
# COMPACT_ATOMS: atom_id res chain seq x y z
N MET A 1 -5.54 0.92 -27.30
CA MET A 1 -5.70 0.13 -26.04
C MET A 1 -6.50 0.95 -25.04
N ASN A 2 -7.41 0.31 -24.31
CA ASN A 2 -8.13 0.94 -23.19
C ASN A 2 -7.11 1.51 -22.18
N SER A 3 -7.27 2.75 -21.74
CA SER A 3 -6.31 3.43 -20.85
C SER A 3 -6.12 2.72 -19.51
N LEU A 4 -7.14 1.98 -19.05
CA LEU A 4 -7.14 1.16 -17.84
C LEU A 4 -6.38 -0.17 -17.99
N LEU A 5 -6.01 -0.58 -19.20
CA LEU A 5 -5.28 -1.82 -19.49
C LEU A 5 -3.80 -1.54 -19.84
N ASN A 6 -3.23 -0.50 -19.23
CA ASN A 6 -1.88 -0.04 -19.51
C ASN A 6 -1.02 -0.12 -18.24
N PRO A 7 0.19 -0.73 -18.28
CA PRO A 7 1.14 -0.75 -17.16
C PRO A 7 1.40 0.64 -16.53
N ARG A 8 1.54 1.68 -17.36
CA ARG A 8 1.70 3.06 -16.90
C ARG A 8 0.54 3.52 -16.01
N MET A 9 -0.69 3.15 -16.35
CA MET A 9 -1.87 3.53 -15.57
C MET A 9 -1.86 2.84 -14.20
N VAL A 10 -1.50 1.55 -14.15
CA VAL A 10 -1.36 0.81 -12.89
C VAL A 10 -0.35 1.50 -11.99
N LEU A 11 0.85 1.80 -12.51
CA LEU A 11 1.90 2.47 -11.75
C LEU A 11 1.46 3.84 -11.23
N ARG A 12 0.78 4.65 -12.04
CA ARG A 12 0.28 5.97 -11.62
C ARG A 12 -0.78 5.87 -10.52
N VAL A 13 -1.81 5.05 -10.73
CA VAL A 13 -2.90 4.90 -9.76
C VAL A 13 -2.36 4.35 -8.45
N CYS A 14 -1.57 3.27 -8.49
CA CYS A 14 -1.01 2.66 -7.30
C CYS A 14 -0.02 3.60 -6.60
N GLY A 15 0.82 4.31 -7.35
CA GLY A 15 1.74 5.30 -6.81
C GLY A 15 1.02 6.45 -6.10
N VAL A 16 -0.06 6.99 -6.68
CA VAL A 16 -0.88 8.03 -6.04
C VAL A 16 -1.57 7.49 -4.79
N LEU A 17 -2.15 6.29 -4.84
CA LEU A 17 -2.77 5.68 -3.67
C LEU A 17 -1.76 5.48 -2.53
N MET A 18 -0.57 4.97 -2.82
CA MET A 18 0.49 4.80 -1.83
C MET A 18 1.00 6.15 -1.29
N LEU A 19 1.08 7.17 -2.15
CA LEU A 19 1.46 8.53 -1.74
C LEU A 19 0.45 9.08 -0.72
N LEU A 20 -0.83 9.07 -1.07
CA LEU A 20 -1.90 9.56 -0.20
C LEU A 20 -1.97 8.77 1.11
N HIS A 21 -1.84 7.45 1.04
CA HIS A 21 -1.80 6.59 2.22
C HIS A 21 -0.63 6.94 3.16
N SER A 22 0.56 7.18 2.60
CA SER A 22 1.75 7.55 3.38
C SER A 22 1.58 8.89 4.06
N LEU A 23 1.09 9.90 3.33
CA LEU A 23 0.83 11.23 3.89
C LEU A 23 -0.21 11.17 5.03
N MET A 24 -1.28 10.40 4.84
CA MET A 24 -2.28 10.20 5.89
C MET A 24 -1.65 9.61 7.17
N TRP A 25 -0.81 8.58 7.05
CA TRP A 25 -0.15 7.99 8.22
C TRP A 25 0.90 8.91 8.87
N MET A 26 1.63 9.69 8.08
CA MET A 26 2.60 10.64 8.63
C MET A 26 1.91 11.72 9.49
N PHE A 27 0.77 12.25 9.06
CA PHE A 27 0.15 13.40 9.75
C PHE A 27 -0.99 13.05 10.71
N VAL A 28 -1.56 11.85 10.62
CA VAL A 28 -2.78 11.48 11.38
C VAL A 28 -2.54 10.32 12.36
N SER A 29 -1.36 9.69 12.35
CA SER A 29 -1.08 8.49 13.18
C SER A 29 -1.24 8.75 14.69
N GLY A 30 -0.74 9.87 15.22
CA GLY A 30 -0.82 10.17 16.65
C GLY A 30 -2.24 10.26 17.18
N ALA A 31 -3.10 11.04 16.51
CA ALA A 31 -4.50 11.16 16.88
C ALA A 31 -5.25 9.82 16.78
N ASN A 32 -4.92 9.00 15.79
CA ASN A 32 -5.54 7.68 15.62
C ASN A 32 -5.11 6.69 16.70
N ILE A 33 -3.83 6.70 17.13
CA ILE A 33 -3.32 5.81 18.17
C ILE A 33 -3.93 6.17 19.53
N ASP A 34 -3.93 7.46 19.88
CA ASP A 34 -4.50 7.94 21.14
C ASP A 34 -6.00 7.60 21.26
N ALA A 35 -6.74 7.75 20.16
CA ALA A 35 -8.15 7.35 20.10
C ALA A 35 -8.36 5.83 20.17
N ALA A 36 -7.40 5.03 19.69
CA ALA A 36 -7.52 3.58 19.62
C ALA A 36 -7.08 2.86 20.90
N ILE A 37 -6.23 3.48 21.73
CA ILE A 37 -5.64 2.85 22.93
C ILE A 37 -5.90 3.76 24.15
N PRO A 38 -7.02 3.55 24.87
CA PRO A 38 -7.34 4.34 26.05
C PRO A 38 -6.25 4.25 27.13
N ASN A 39 -5.87 5.39 27.70
CA ASN A 39 -4.84 5.51 28.75
C ASN A 39 -3.45 5.02 28.34
N ILE A 40 -3.10 5.13 27.05
CA ILE A 40 -1.71 4.95 26.62
C ILE A 40 -0.80 5.98 27.31
N SER A 41 0.40 5.57 27.73
CA SER A 41 1.37 6.51 28.31
C SER A 41 1.96 7.41 27.23
N ASP A 42 2.35 8.63 27.59
CA ASP A 42 2.97 9.59 26.67
C ASP A 42 4.21 9.00 25.97
N ASP A 43 5.05 8.27 26.71
CA ASP A 43 6.24 7.60 26.16
C ASP A 43 5.89 6.52 25.13
N ALA A 44 4.84 5.73 25.41
CA ALA A 44 4.38 4.68 24.49
C ALA A 44 3.72 5.29 23.24
N LEU A 45 2.95 6.36 23.41
CA LEU A 45 2.35 7.11 22.31
C LEU A 45 3.44 7.68 21.41
N LEU A 46 4.44 8.36 21.97
CA LEU A 46 5.55 8.94 21.23
C LEU A 46 6.34 7.87 20.46
N MET A 47 6.62 6.73 21.09
CA MET A 47 7.32 5.62 20.44
C MET A 47 6.52 5.05 19.24
N LEU A 48 5.22 4.86 19.40
CA LEU A 48 4.34 4.34 18.34
C LEU A 48 4.18 5.34 17.19
N VAL A 49 4.04 6.63 17.50
CA VAL A 49 3.98 7.71 16.49
C VAL A 49 5.26 7.73 15.68
N ASN A 50 6.42 7.79 16.33
CA ASN A 50 7.72 7.82 15.65
C ASN A 50 7.92 6.57 14.76
N THR A 51 7.50 5.39 15.24
CA THR A 51 7.57 4.15 14.47
C THR A 51 6.67 4.21 13.25
N ASN A 52 5.43 4.66 13.40
CA ASN A 52 4.48 4.78 12.29
C ASN A 52 4.92 5.83 11.27
N GLU A 53 5.44 6.97 11.70
CA GLU A 53 5.97 8.01 10.82
C GLU A 53 7.19 7.51 10.03
N ALA A 54 8.08 6.74 10.66
CA ALA A 54 9.22 6.12 9.99
C ALA A 54 8.77 5.12 8.91
N VAL A 55 7.82 4.24 9.22
CA VAL A 55 7.25 3.28 8.25
C VAL A 55 6.52 4.02 7.12
N ALA A 56 5.75 5.05 7.44
CA ALA A 56 5.06 5.87 6.45
C ALA A 56 6.04 6.61 5.54
N SER A 57 7.20 7.04 6.05
CA SER A 57 8.26 7.67 5.26
C SER A 57 8.90 6.69 4.26
N PHE A 58 9.12 5.43 4.64
CA PHE A 58 9.54 4.41 3.68
C PHE A 58 8.49 4.19 2.57
N ASN A 59 7.21 4.13 2.93
CA ASN A 59 6.13 4.01 1.96
C ASN A 59 6.05 5.23 1.03
N LEU A 60 6.34 6.43 1.53
CA LEU A 60 6.41 7.66 0.73
C LEU A 60 7.52 7.56 -0.33
N PHE A 61 8.70 7.07 0.04
CA PHE A 61 9.80 6.86 -0.91
C PHE A 61 9.43 5.82 -1.97
N PHE A 62 8.79 4.71 -1.58
CA PHE A 62 8.30 3.73 -2.56
C PHE A 62 7.22 4.31 -3.47
N ALA A 63 6.31 5.14 -2.97
CA ALA A 63 5.31 5.81 -3.78
C ALA A 63 5.95 6.69 -4.87
N ILE A 64 6.98 7.46 -4.51
CA ILE A 64 7.75 8.29 -5.44
C ILE A 64 8.44 7.42 -6.50
N LEU A 65 9.09 6.32 -6.09
CA LEU A 65 9.75 5.40 -7.02
C LEU A 65 8.76 4.73 -7.98
N ILE A 66 7.57 4.33 -7.50
CA ILE A 66 6.50 3.77 -8.32
C ILE A 66 6.00 4.80 -9.33
N LEU A 67 5.76 6.05 -8.90
CA LEU A 67 5.34 7.13 -9.80
C LEU A 67 6.40 7.44 -10.86
N ALA A 68 7.67 7.53 -10.46
CA ALA A 68 8.80 7.72 -11.36
C ALA A 68 8.89 6.57 -12.37
N SER A 69 8.66 5.32 -11.96
CA SER A 69 8.71 4.17 -12.86
C SER A 69 7.64 4.21 -13.97
N SER A 70 6.59 5.02 -13.83
CA SER A 70 5.57 5.20 -14.87
C SER A 70 6.09 5.93 -16.11
N THR A 71 7.27 6.57 -16.03
CA THR A 71 7.92 7.28 -17.16
C THR A 71 8.89 6.38 -17.94
N LEU A 72 9.19 5.18 -17.43
CA LEU A 72 10.05 4.21 -18.13
C LEU A 72 9.46 3.79 -19.48
N GLU A 73 10.25 3.14 -20.32
CA GLU A 73 9.76 2.46 -21.52
C GLU A 73 8.84 1.29 -21.15
N LEU A 74 8.04 0.81 -22.12
CA LEU A 74 7.00 -0.20 -21.88
C LEU A 74 7.53 -1.46 -21.17
N ASN A 75 8.71 -1.96 -21.54
CA ASN A 75 9.32 -3.11 -20.90
C ASN A 75 9.64 -2.83 -19.42
N GLY A 76 10.21 -1.66 -19.10
CA GLY A 76 10.46 -1.24 -17.72
C GLY A 76 9.17 -1.12 -16.92
N GLN A 77 8.14 -0.48 -17.50
CA GLN A 77 6.83 -0.36 -16.85
C GLN A 77 6.22 -1.74 -16.54
N ARG A 78 6.37 -2.71 -17.44
CA ARG A 78 5.87 -4.08 -17.24
C ARG A 78 6.58 -4.79 -16.11
N VAL A 79 7.91 -4.73 -16.07
CA VAL A 79 8.71 -5.32 -14.98
C VAL A 79 8.27 -4.74 -13.64
N MET A 80 8.14 -3.42 -13.56
CA MET A 80 7.70 -2.74 -12.34
C MET A 80 6.26 -3.09 -11.96
N THR A 81 5.35 -3.22 -12.95
CA THR A 81 3.96 -3.63 -12.69
C THR A 81 3.88 -5.07 -12.20
N LYS A 82 4.71 -5.99 -12.72
CA LYS A 82 4.81 -7.38 -12.23
C LYS A 82 5.30 -7.40 -10.78
N ALA A 83 6.40 -6.71 -10.50
CA ALA A 83 6.93 -6.61 -9.14
C ALA A 83 5.88 -6.04 -8.17
N LEU A 84 5.20 -4.97 -8.57
CA LEU A 84 4.14 -4.35 -7.78
C LEU A 84 2.97 -5.31 -7.51
N SER A 85 2.56 -6.10 -8.50
CA SER A 85 1.52 -7.12 -8.34
C SER A 85 1.90 -8.17 -7.29
N VAL A 86 3.15 -8.64 -7.31
CA VAL A 86 3.67 -9.58 -6.30
C VAL A 86 3.71 -8.93 -4.91
N CYS A 87 4.16 -7.68 -4.81
CA CYS A 87 4.16 -6.94 -3.55
C CYS A 87 2.74 -6.81 -2.97
N PHE A 88 1.73 -6.48 -3.79
CA PHE A 88 0.34 -6.41 -3.33
C PHE A 88 -0.23 -7.77 -2.93
N LEU A 89 0.15 -8.85 -3.62
CA LEU A 89 -0.24 -10.20 -3.21
C LEU A 89 0.28 -10.51 -1.81
N LEU A 90 1.58 -10.25 -1.56
CA LEU A 90 2.20 -10.46 -0.25
C LEU A 90 1.55 -9.60 0.83
N LEU A 91 1.29 -8.32 0.55
CA LEU A 91 0.58 -7.43 1.47
C LEU A 91 -0.83 -7.94 1.78
N THR A 92 -1.55 -8.43 0.78
CA THR A 92 -2.89 -9.00 0.96
C THR A 92 -2.84 -10.23 1.87
N VAL A 93 -1.90 -11.15 1.63
CA VAL A 93 -1.72 -12.35 2.46
C VAL A 93 -1.39 -11.97 3.91
N LEU A 94 -0.47 -11.03 4.13
CA LEU A 94 -0.10 -10.57 5.46
C LEU A 94 -1.27 -9.86 6.16
N ALA A 95 -2.01 -9.01 5.45
CA ALA A 95 -3.17 -8.32 6.00
C ALA A 95 -4.27 -9.31 6.41
N VAL A 96 -4.55 -10.32 5.59
CA VAL A 96 -5.49 -11.39 5.92
C VAL A 96 -4.99 -12.20 7.12
N TYR A 97 -3.70 -12.58 7.14
CA TYR A 97 -3.10 -13.30 8.26
C TYR A 97 -3.29 -12.56 9.58
N HIS A 98 -3.01 -11.26 9.63
CA HIS A 98 -3.22 -10.45 10.83
C HIS A 98 -4.71 -10.23 11.15
N MET A 99 -5.56 -10.09 10.14
CA MET A 99 -7.02 -9.92 10.33
C MET A 99 -7.65 -11.17 10.98
N VAL A 100 -7.19 -12.38 10.64
CA VAL A 100 -7.70 -13.63 11.23
C VAL A 100 -6.96 -14.04 12.51
N GLY A 101 -5.71 -13.60 12.68
CA GLY A 101 -4.86 -13.97 13.81
C GLY A 101 -5.05 -13.12 15.06
N TYR A 102 -5.57 -11.89 14.92
CA TYR A 102 -5.83 -11.00 16.06
C TYR A 102 -7.29 -11.07 16.54
N PRO A 103 -7.55 -10.73 17.81
CA PRO A 103 -8.90 -10.54 18.30
C PRO A 103 -9.67 -9.51 17.45
N GLN A 104 -10.99 -9.66 17.39
CA GLN A 104 -11.84 -8.76 16.61
C GLN A 104 -11.59 -7.29 16.99
N GLY A 105 -11.30 -6.45 16.00
CA GLY A 105 -10.99 -5.02 16.19
C GLY A 105 -9.51 -4.67 16.30
N TYR A 106 -8.61 -5.65 16.42
CA TYR A 106 -7.16 -5.42 16.53
C TYR A 106 -6.38 -5.72 15.22
N GLY A 107 -7.00 -6.42 14.27
CA GLY A 107 -6.44 -6.63 12.94
C GLY A 107 -6.64 -5.44 12.00
N PRO A 108 -6.01 -5.44 10.81
CA PRO A 108 -6.27 -4.43 9.78
C PRO A 108 -7.78 -4.33 9.48
N PRO A 109 -8.31 -3.12 9.27
CA PRO A 109 -9.73 -2.97 8.97
C PRO A 109 -10.09 -3.70 7.67
N PRO A 110 -11.25 -4.40 7.59
CA PRO A 110 -11.59 -5.27 6.46
C PRO A 110 -11.46 -4.66 5.05
N PRO A 111 -11.69 -3.36 4.82
CA PRO A 111 -11.45 -2.76 3.51
C PRO A 111 -10.00 -2.86 3.00
N ILE A 112 -9.00 -2.92 3.90
CA ILE A 112 -7.58 -2.92 3.52
C ILE A 112 -7.17 -4.15 2.71
N PRO A 113 -7.36 -5.41 3.19
CA PRO A 113 -7.03 -6.59 2.39
C PRO A 113 -7.86 -6.67 1.11
N ILE A 114 -9.09 -6.15 1.10
CA ILE A 114 -9.93 -6.10 -0.11
C ILE A 114 -9.31 -5.18 -1.17
N ILE A 115 -8.91 -3.97 -0.79
CA ILE A 115 -8.28 -3.00 -1.70
C ILE A 115 -7.00 -3.60 -2.30
N PHE A 116 -6.10 -4.13 -1.47
CA PHE A 116 -4.86 -4.73 -1.96
C PHE A 116 -5.10 -5.98 -2.81
N GLY A 117 -6.12 -6.79 -2.50
CA GLY A 117 -6.53 -7.92 -3.32
C GLY A 117 -6.99 -7.48 -4.72
N LEU A 118 -7.83 -6.44 -4.80
CA LEU A 118 -8.28 -5.89 -6.07
C LEU A 118 -7.13 -5.29 -6.89
N LEU A 119 -6.21 -4.57 -6.24
CA LEU A 119 -5.01 -4.03 -6.89
C LEU A 119 -4.09 -5.16 -7.39
N THR A 120 -3.96 -6.24 -6.63
CA THR A 120 -3.22 -7.45 -7.03
C THR A 120 -3.81 -8.05 -8.29
N ILE A 121 -5.12 -8.27 -8.32
CA ILE A 121 -5.83 -8.86 -9.47
C ILE A 121 -5.67 -7.97 -10.71
N TRP A 122 -5.89 -6.67 -10.57
CA TRP A 122 -5.81 -5.73 -11.69
C TRP A 122 -4.40 -5.61 -12.27
N SER A 123 -3.40 -5.39 -11.40
CA SER A 123 -1.99 -5.32 -11.81
C SER A 123 -1.49 -6.66 -12.36
N GLY A 124 -1.94 -7.78 -11.79
CA GLY A 124 -1.59 -9.12 -12.24
C GLY A 124 -2.17 -9.44 -13.61
N TYR A 125 -3.44 -9.09 -13.85
CA TYR A 125 -4.07 -9.24 -15.16
C TYR A 125 -3.30 -8.49 -16.25
N ILE A 126 -2.94 -7.23 -16.00
CA ILE A 126 -2.21 -6.40 -16.97
C ILE A 126 -0.78 -6.91 -17.21
N SER A 127 -0.15 -7.49 -16.20
CA SER A 127 1.28 -7.80 -16.25
C SER A 127 1.59 -9.24 -16.63
N PHE A 128 0.72 -10.20 -16.32
CA PHE A 128 0.92 -11.63 -16.61
C PHE A 128 0.01 -12.18 -17.70
N ILE A 129 -1.19 -11.61 -17.90
CA ILE A 129 -2.20 -12.19 -18.80
C ILE A 129 -2.25 -11.45 -20.14
N ILE A 130 -2.25 -10.12 -20.14
CA ILE A 130 -2.23 -9.34 -21.39
C ILE A 130 -0.85 -9.51 -22.05
N LYS A 131 -0.83 -10.25 -23.16
CA LYS A 131 0.28 -10.29 -24.11
C LYS A 131 0.05 -9.21 -25.17
N ASP A 132 1.14 -8.69 -25.75
CA ASP A 132 1.07 -7.74 -26.88
C ASP A 132 0.21 -8.27 -28.02
#